data_AF-A0A7S1MHJ4-F1
#
_entry.id   AF-A0A7S1MHJ4-F1
#
_cell.length_a   1.000
_cell.length_b   1.000
_cell.length_c   1.000
_cell.angle_alpha   90.00
_cell.angle_beta   90.00
_cell.angle_gamma   90.00
#
_symmetry.space_group_name_H-M   'P 1'
#
loop_
_entity.id
_entity.type
_entity.pdbx_description
1 polymer ?
#
loop_
_entity_poly.entity_id
_entity_poly.type
_entity_poly.pdbx_seq_one_letter_code
_entity_poly.pdbx_strand_id
1 'polypeptide(L)'
;GPQMVKDKGLACVFIIAKRPQGKPVTERPIPLNIFKAEPAVRAHYLRHWTGDTSITAETSVKEILDWDYYIARFNACVQKIISIPAALQHCVNPVPRVAHPDWLHRMVLARSQK
;
A
#
# COMPACT_ATOMS: atom_id res chain seq x y z
N GLY A 1 -7.73 8.55 23.02
CA GLY A 1 -8.84 9.41 23.50
C GLY A 1 -8.74 10.80 22.88
N PRO A 2 -9.76 11.67 23.06
CA PRO A 2 -9.84 13.00 22.43
C PRO A 2 -8.69 13.95 22.81
N GLN A 3 -7.97 13.66 23.90
CA GLN A 3 -6.78 14.40 24.29
C GLN A 3 -5.65 14.32 23.24
N MET A 4 -5.60 13.26 22.42
CA MET A 4 -4.54 13.06 21.42
C MET A 4 -4.62 14.02 20.21
N VAL A 5 -5.76 14.69 20.00
CA VAL A 5 -6.02 15.58 18.86
C VAL A 5 -6.14 17.05 19.27
N LYS A 6 -5.77 17.39 20.51
CA LYS A 6 -5.85 18.76 21.01
C LYS A 6 -4.75 19.67 20.48
N ASP A 7 -3.56 19.12 20.26
CA ASP A 7 -2.39 19.89 19.87
C ASP A 7 -2.11 19.81 18.37
N LYS A 8 -1.69 20.95 17.80
CA LYS A 8 -1.23 21.02 16.40
C LYS A 8 0.07 20.23 16.24
N GLY A 9 0.29 19.67 15.04
CA GLY A 9 1.54 18.96 14.71
C GLY A 9 1.56 17.48 15.12
N LEU A 10 0.40 16.88 15.39
CA LEU A 10 0.31 15.44 15.63
C LEU A 10 0.85 14.65 14.43
N ALA A 11 1.86 13.81 14.68
CA ALA A 11 2.38 12.88 13.69
C ALA A 11 1.38 11.73 13.48
N CYS A 12 0.64 11.78 12.37
CA CYS A 12 -0.27 10.71 11.96
C CYS A 12 0.53 9.58 11.29
N VAL A 13 0.99 8.62 12.09
CA VAL A 13 1.69 7.43 11.57
C VAL A 13 0.70 6.27 11.45
N PHE A 14 0.48 5.79 10.22
CA PHE A 14 -0.54 4.79 9.91
C PHE A 14 -0.09 3.81 8.83
N ILE A 15 -0.83 2.71 8.74
CA ILE A 15 -0.79 1.74 7.63
C ILE A 15 -2.11 1.76 6.87
N ILE A 16 -2.13 1.25 5.64
CA ILE A 16 -3.36 1.08 4.86
C ILE A 16 -3.83 -0.37 4.95
N ALA A 17 -5.07 -0.56 5.41
CA ALA A 17 -5.68 -1.87 5.57
C ALA A 17 -6.41 -2.33 4.31
N LYS A 18 -6.40 -3.63 4.01
CA LYS A 18 -7.09 -4.21 2.85
C LYS A 18 -8.62 -4.11 2.94
N ARG A 19 -9.15 -4.13 4.16
CA ARG A 19 -10.58 -4.07 4.45
C ARG A 19 -10.94 -2.71 5.08
N PRO A 20 -12.17 -2.19 4.85
CA PRO A 20 -13.25 -2.79 4.07
C PRO A 20 -12.98 -2.72 2.56
N GLN A 21 -13.30 -3.79 1.83
CA GLN A 21 -13.10 -3.82 0.37
C GLN A 21 -14.03 -2.82 -0.33
N GLY A 22 -13.56 -2.24 -1.43
CA GLY A 22 -14.31 -1.22 -2.20
C GLY A 22 -14.33 0.18 -1.58
N LYS A 23 -13.83 0.35 -0.35
CA LYS A 23 -13.69 1.67 0.28
C LYS A 23 -12.46 2.42 -0.22
N PRO A 24 -12.54 3.76 -0.34
CA PRO A 24 -11.40 4.57 -0.78
C PRO A 24 -10.25 4.45 0.23
N VAL A 25 -9.01 4.64 -0.26
CA VAL A 25 -7.79 4.58 0.56
C VAL A 25 -7.86 5.50 1.78
N THR A 26 -8.57 6.63 1.65
CA THR A 26 -8.76 7.63 2.72
C THR A 26 -9.58 7.13 3.91
N GLU A 27 -10.39 6.09 3.73
CA GLU A 27 -11.20 5.47 4.80
C GLU A 27 -10.52 4.24 5.45
N ARG A 28 -9.41 3.77 4.86
CA ARG A 28 -8.68 2.58 5.29
C ARG A 28 -7.38 2.80 6.11
N PRO A 29 -7.01 4.01 6.59
CA PRO A 29 -5.88 4.15 7.50
C PRO A 29 -6.11 3.49 8.86
N ILE A 30 -5.12 2.73 9.34
CA ILE A 30 -5.06 2.20 10.70
C ILE A 30 -3.84 2.81 11.42
N PRO A 31 -4.02 3.46 12.59
CA PRO A 31 -2.91 4.04 13.34
C PRO A 31 -1.98 2.94 13.85
N LEU A 32 -0.66 3.09 13.65
CA LEU A 32 0.32 2.07 14.07
C LEU A 32 0.29 1.79 15.58
N ASN A 33 -0.11 2.75 16.39
CA ASN A 33 -0.19 2.61 17.84
C ASN A 33 -1.16 1.51 18.29
N ILE A 34 -2.14 1.10 17.45
CA ILE A 34 -3.06 0.01 17.82
C ILE A 34 -2.32 -1.33 18.00
N PHE A 35 -1.19 -1.52 17.33
CA PHE A 35 -0.42 -2.75 17.44
C PHE A 35 0.38 -2.85 18.74
N LYS A 36 0.49 -1.75 19.50
CA LYS A 36 1.08 -1.70 20.85
C LYS A 36 0.03 -1.84 21.96
N ALA A 37 -1.25 -1.79 21.63
CA ALA A 37 -2.33 -1.93 22.60
C ALA A 37 -2.50 -3.38 23.05
N GLU A 38 -3.20 -3.57 24.17
CA GLU A 38 -3.57 -4.91 24.65
C GLU A 38 -4.35 -5.70 23.58
N PRO A 39 -4.20 -7.03 23.51
CA PRO A 39 -4.74 -7.82 22.42
C PRO A 39 -6.26 -7.69 22.23
N ALA A 40 -7.03 -7.61 23.32
CA ALA A 40 -8.47 -7.42 23.28
C ALA A 40 -8.87 -6.05 22.71
N VAL A 41 -8.17 -4.98 23.13
CA VAL A 41 -8.36 -3.62 22.64
C VAL A 41 -8.01 -3.54 21.16
N ARG A 42 -6.88 -4.13 20.76
CA ARG A 42 -6.45 -4.22 19.37
C ARG A 42 -7.50 -4.91 18.51
N ALA A 43 -7.94 -6.11 18.89
CA ALA A 43 -8.94 -6.86 18.14
C ALA A 43 -10.26 -6.08 18.02
N HIS A 44 -10.72 -5.44 19.09
CA HIS A 44 -11.94 -4.62 19.09
C HIS A 44 -11.89 -3.51 18.03
N TYR A 45 -10.86 -2.65 18.05
CA TYR A 45 -10.75 -1.54 17.11
C TYR A 45 -10.45 -1.98 15.69
N LEU A 46 -9.65 -3.04 15.50
CA LEU A 46 -9.39 -3.58 14.18
C LEU A 46 -10.67 -4.09 13.53
N ARG A 47 -11.52 -4.85 14.25
CA ARG A 47 -12.84 -5.28 13.75
C ARG A 47 -13.70 -4.09 13.35
N HIS A 48 -13.72 -3.05 14.18
CA HIS A 48 -14.50 -1.84 13.92
C HIS A 48 -14.03 -1.10 12.65
N TRP A 49 -12.72 -0.84 12.51
CA TRP A 49 -12.19 -0.09 11.37
C TRP A 49 -12.18 -0.88 10.06
N THR A 50 -11.94 -2.19 10.13
CA THR A 50 -11.89 -3.04 8.93
C THR A 50 -13.26 -3.60 8.54
N GLY A 51 -14.25 -3.58 9.44
CA GLY A 51 -15.52 -4.28 9.27
C GLY A 51 -15.40 -5.81 9.27
N ASP A 52 -14.26 -6.35 9.71
CA ASP A 52 -13.97 -7.79 9.67
C ASP A 52 -14.11 -8.42 11.06
N THR A 53 -15.18 -9.19 11.25
CA THR A 53 -15.47 -9.87 12.53
C THR A 53 -14.56 -11.07 12.79
N SER A 54 -13.82 -11.56 11.79
CA SER A 54 -12.92 -12.71 11.93
C SER A 54 -11.59 -12.38 12.60
N ILE A 55 -11.24 -11.10 12.74
CA ILE A 55 -9.99 -10.67 13.38
C ILE A 55 -9.97 -11.15 14.83
N THR A 56 -8.89 -11.80 15.24
CA THR A 56 -8.65 -12.29 16.60
C THR A 56 -7.49 -11.54 17.24
N ALA A 57 -7.17 -11.89 18.50
CA ALA A 57 -6.04 -11.32 19.21
C ALA A 57 -4.69 -11.71 18.56
N GLU A 58 -4.66 -12.81 17.81
CA GLU A 58 -3.49 -13.42 17.19
C GLU A 58 -3.28 -12.98 15.73
N THR A 59 -4.26 -12.29 15.13
CA THR A 59 -4.18 -11.83 13.73
C THR A 59 -2.92 -11.01 13.48
N SER A 60 -2.15 -11.42 12.48
CA SER A 60 -0.91 -10.73 12.11
C SER A 60 -1.21 -9.41 11.39
N VAL A 61 -0.34 -8.42 11.57
CA VAL A 61 -0.38 -7.18 10.77
C VAL A 61 -0.33 -7.48 9.26
N LYS A 62 0.35 -8.54 8.85
CA LYS A 62 0.47 -8.95 7.44
C LYS A 62 -0.87 -9.29 6.80
N GLU A 63 -1.83 -9.78 7.59
CA GLU A 63 -3.17 -10.14 7.13
C GLU A 63 -4.07 -8.91 6.97
N ILE A 64 -3.76 -7.83 7.69
CA ILE A 64 -4.51 -6.59 7.69
C ILE A 64 -4.08 -5.67 6.55
N LEU A 65 -2.80 -5.70 6.16
CA LEU A 65 -2.22 -4.81 5.16
C LEU A 65 -2.84 -4.96 3.76
N ASP A 66 -3.06 -3.83 3.09
CA ASP A 66 -3.35 -3.78 1.66
C ASP A 66 -2.06 -3.93 0.84
N TRP A 67 -1.64 -5.17 0.60
CA TRP A 67 -0.44 -5.45 -0.18
C TRP A 67 -0.52 -4.90 -1.61
N ASP A 68 -1.70 -4.88 -2.23
CA ASP A 68 -1.87 -4.37 -3.58
C ASP A 68 -1.59 -2.85 -3.62
N TYR A 69 -2.05 -2.10 -2.61
CA TYR A 69 -1.73 -0.69 -2.44
C TYR A 69 -0.22 -0.45 -2.31
N TYR A 70 0.48 -1.22 -1.47
CA TYR A 70 1.92 -1.02 -1.26
C TYR A 70 2.75 -1.47 -2.48
N ILE A 71 2.39 -2.59 -3.11
CA ILE A 71 3.05 -3.08 -4.34
C ILE A 71 2.87 -2.09 -5.48
N ALA A 72 1.66 -1.54 -5.68
CA ALA A 72 1.41 -0.55 -6.74
C ALA A 72 2.30 0.70 -6.57
N ARG A 73 2.43 1.22 -5.34
CA ARG A 73 3.28 2.38 -5.05
C ARG A 73 4.77 2.08 -5.23
N PHE A 74 5.21 0.90 -4.79
CA PHE A 74 6.58 0.45 -5.00
C PHE A 74 6.88 0.32 -6.50
N ASN A 75 5.99 -0.33 -7.25
CA ASN A 75 6.11 -0.49 -8.70
C ASN A 75 6.19 0.87 -9.41
N ALA A 76 5.37 1.85 -9.02
CA ALA A 76 5.44 3.19 -9.57
C ALA A 76 6.80 3.87 -9.31
N CYS A 77 7.42 3.63 -8.15
CA CYS A 77 8.75 4.12 -7.84
C CYS A 77 9.81 3.45 -8.73
N VAL A 78 9.80 2.11 -8.81
CA VAL A 78 10.68 1.34 -9.69
C VAL A 78 10.53 1.76 -11.15
N GLN A 79 9.30 2.02 -11.60
CA GLN A 79 9.06 2.48 -12.97
C GLN A 79 9.73 3.82 -13.24
N LYS A 80 9.50 4.82 -12.39
CA LYS A 80 10.02 6.18 -12.56
C LYS A 80 11.53 6.26 -12.47
N ILE A 81 12.14 5.51 -11.56
CA ILE A 81 13.58 5.61 -11.28
C ILE A 81 14.39 4.65 -12.17
N ILE A 82 13.85 3.47 -12.48
CA ILE A 82 14.61 2.38 -13.10
C ILE A 82 14.06 2.04 -14.48
N SER A 83 12.82 1.52 -14.56
CA SER A 83 12.37 0.85 -15.78
C SER A 83 12.11 1.81 -16.95
N ILE A 84 11.56 3.00 -16.69
CA ILE A 84 11.25 4.00 -17.73
C ILE A 84 12.55 4.60 -18.27
N PRO A 85 13.50 5.08 -17.43
CA PRO A 85 14.80 5.55 -17.93
C PRO A 85 15.54 4.49 -18.75
N ALA A 86 15.61 3.25 -18.28
CA ALA A 86 16.23 2.15 -19.02
C ALA A 86 15.63 1.97 -20.42
N ALA A 87 14.30 1.94 -20.53
CA ALA A 87 13.62 1.81 -21.82
C ALA A 87 13.84 3.01 -22.75
N LEU A 88 13.91 4.23 -22.21
CA LEU A 88 14.23 5.44 -22.98
C LEU A 88 15.68 5.46 -23.46
N GLN A 89 16.59 4.81 -22.73
CA GLN A 89 17.98 4.59 -23.11
C GLN A 89 18.20 3.32 -23.94
N HIS A 90 17.12 2.68 -24.41
CA HIS A 90 17.16 1.47 -25.23
C HIS A 90 17.76 0.24 -24.53
N CYS A 91 17.77 0.23 -23.19
CA CYS A 91 18.11 -0.94 -22.41
C CYS A 91 16.86 -1.83 -22.21
N VAL A 92 17.08 -3.14 -22.10
CA VAL A 92 16.03 -4.07 -21.68
C VAL A 92 15.55 -3.73 -20.27
N ASN A 93 14.30 -4.06 -19.93
CA ASN A 93 13.78 -3.82 -18.59
C ASN A 93 14.60 -4.61 -17.55
N PRO A 94 15.37 -3.95 -16.67
CA PRO A 94 16.22 -4.63 -15.69
C PRO A 94 15.40 -5.25 -14.54
N VAL A 95 14.12 -4.91 -14.41
CA VAL A 95 13.22 -5.47 -13.40
C VAL A 95 11.95 -6.02 -14.06
N PRO A 96 11.99 -7.22 -14.69
CA PRO A 96 10.85 -7.76 -15.44
C PRO A 96 9.58 -7.99 -14.61
N ARG A 97 9.71 -8.17 -13.29
CA ARG A 97 8.57 -8.29 -12.35
C ARG A 97 7.72 -7.01 -12.26
N VAL A 98 8.31 -5.86 -12.64
CA VAL A 98 7.62 -4.58 -12.73
C VAL A 98 7.44 -4.25 -14.21
N ALA A 99 6.26 -4.56 -14.74
CA ALA A 99 5.92 -4.27 -16.11
C ALA A 99 5.98 -2.75 -16.40
N HIS A 100 6.29 -2.40 -17.64
CA HIS A 100 6.15 -1.02 -18.09
C HIS A 100 4.68 -0.60 -18.10
N PRO A 101 4.39 0.71 -17.93
CA PRO A 101 3.07 1.25 -18.24
C PRO A 101 2.69 0.97 -19.71
N ASP A 102 1.39 0.80 -19.98
CA ASP A 102 0.88 0.44 -21.31
C ASP A 102 1.42 1.33 -22.45
N TRP A 103 1.49 2.64 -22.22
CA TRP A 103 1.99 3.59 -23.23
C TRP A 103 3.46 3.31 -23.59
N LEU A 104 4.29 2.95 -22.60
CA LEU A 104 5.70 2.64 -22.81
C LEU A 104 5.87 1.26 -23.42
N HIS A 105 5.07 0.28 -22.98
CA HIS A 105 5.10 -1.08 -23.53
C HIS A 105 4.78 -1.09 -25.03
N ARG A 106 3.73 -0.38 -25.47
CA ARG A 106 3.40 -0.21 -26.89
C ARG A 106 4.54 0.44 -27.67
N MET A 107 5.19 1.45 -27.10
CA MET A 107 6.31 2.15 -27.74
C MET A 107 7.54 1.23 -27.91
N VAL A 108 7.85 0.39 -26.91
CA VAL A 108 8.95 -0.59 -26.99
C VAL A 108 8.65 -1.67 -28.03
N LEU A 109 7.44 -2.23 -28.05
CA LEU A 109 7.04 -3.25 -29.05
C LEU A 109 7.13 -2.73 -30.48
N ALA A 110 6.64 -1.51 -30.74
CA ALA A 110 6.71 -0.90 -32.07
C ALA A 110 8.15 -0.66 -32.55
N ARG A 111 9.12 -0.54 -31.63
CA ARG A 111 10.55 -0.40 -31.96
C ARG A 111 11.20 -1.75 -32.27
N SER A 112 10.86 -2.81 -31.55
CA SER A 112 11.41 -4.16 -31.81
C SER A 112 10.93 -4.79 -33.12
N GLN A 113 9.91 -4.21 -33.78
CA GLN A 113 9.38 -4.67 -35.07
C GLN A 113 10.04 -3.98 -36.28
N LYS A 114 10.98 -3.05 -36.06
CA LYS A 114 11.82 -2.44 -37.09
C LYS A 114 13.22 -3.05 -37.06
#